data_AF-A0A0V1DSA0-F1
#
_entry.id   AF-A0A0V1DSA0-F1
#
_cell.length_a   1.000
_cell.length_b   1.000
_cell.length_c   1.000
_cell.angle_alpha   90.00
_cell.angle_beta   90.00
_cell.angle_gamma   90.00
#
_symmetry.space_group_name_H-M   'P 1'
#
loop_
_entity.id
_entity.type
_entity.pdbx_description
1 polymer ?
#
loop_
_entity_poly.entity_id
_entity_poly.type
_entity_poly.pdbx_seq_one_letter_code
_entity_poly.pdbx_strand_id
1 'polypeptide(L)'
;AIVYKAPAQDTGKIIHAGAVGSWANSAAAFTANAGHSFAKTVEHVVGNDASVKFLAYNNMPPAISNVRTKSNSKGIIILSTAADSAAWVVHTIPGFPTAKTPYAWPASETARGHLLICLSIAESQINAIAASLLLVQPMIHYNDIPESETAGMPYFKKLAEGQTPTMPPFTSRRTIRTKDAGAPVTVHIYSKSESSKYGKHKQLHKF
;
A
#
# COMPACT_ATOMS: atom_id res chain seq x y z
N ALA A 1 -10.02 -5.93 -1.67
CA ALA A 1 -11.16 -5.17 -1.10
C ALA A 1 -10.88 -3.67 -1.20
N ILE A 2 -11.91 -2.84 -1.26
CA ILE A 2 -11.81 -1.37 -1.20
C ILE A 2 -12.67 -0.88 -0.06
N VAL A 3 -12.17 0.10 0.68
CA VAL A 3 -12.80 0.61 1.89
C VAL A 3 -12.74 2.13 1.89
N TYR A 4 -13.87 2.76 2.19
CA TYR A 4 -14.00 4.19 2.29
C TYR A 4 -14.52 4.59 3.66
N LYS A 5 -13.76 5.43 4.37
CA LYS A 5 -14.16 6.09 5.61
C LYS A 5 -14.55 7.53 5.27
N ALA A 6 -15.75 7.95 5.65
CA ALA A 6 -16.15 9.35 5.53
C ALA A 6 -15.56 10.21 6.66
N PRO A 7 -15.40 11.53 6.46
CA PRO A 7 -14.99 12.46 7.51
C PRO A 7 -15.91 12.38 8.74
N ALA A 8 -15.32 12.46 9.94
CA ALA A 8 -16.02 12.40 11.23
C ALA A 8 -16.89 11.15 11.44
N GLN A 9 -16.65 10.05 10.71
CA GLN A 9 -17.28 8.76 10.93
C GLN A 9 -16.28 7.75 11.49
N ASP A 10 -16.69 7.01 12.51
CA ASP A 10 -15.87 5.97 13.13
C ASP A 10 -15.95 4.63 12.38
N THR A 11 -16.96 4.46 11.54
CA THR A 11 -17.12 3.31 10.62
C THR A 11 -17.03 3.76 9.16
N GLY A 12 -16.94 2.80 8.24
CA GLY A 12 -16.87 3.08 6.81
C GLY A 12 -17.73 2.16 5.96
N LYS A 13 -17.55 2.29 4.65
CA LYS A 13 -18.13 1.44 3.62
C LYS A 13 -17.06 0.52 3.06
N ILE A 14 -17.41 -0.72 2.74
CA ILE A 14 -16.50 -1.72 2.18
C ILE A 14 -17.11 -2.44 0.97
N ILE A 15 -16.27 -2.76 -0.01
CA ILE A 15 -16.59 -3.68 -1.10
C ILE A 15 -15.50 -4.75 -1.23
N HIS A 16 -15.92 -6.00 -1.34
CA HIS A 16 -15.05 -7.17 -1.51
C HIS A 16 -14.95 -7.57 -2.99
N ALA A 17 -13.91 -8.32 -3.34
CA ALA A 17 -13.82 -8.90 -4.68
C ALA A 17 -15.02 -9.83 -4.93
N GLY A 18 -15.59 -9.78 -6.13
CA GLY A 18 -16.77 -10.58 -6.50
C GLY A 18 -18.10 -10.10 -5.92
N ALA A 19 -18.13 -9.09 -5.04
CA ALA A 19 -19.37 -8.52 -4.54
C ALA A 19 -20.06 -7.71 -5.64
N VAL A 20 -21.25 -8.15 -6.06
CA VAL A 20 -22.03 -7.45 -7.09
C VAL A 20 -22.79 -6.29 -6.46
N GLY A 21 -22.39 -5.07 -6.79
CA GLY A 21 -23.27 -3.90 -6.78
C GLY A 21 -23.60 -3.21 -5.45
N SER A 22 -22.99 -3.54 -4.31
CA SER A 22 -23.28 -2.79 -3.07
C SER A 22 -22.10 -2.66 -2.12
N TRP A 23 -21.86 -1.42 -1.70
CA TRP A 23 -20.99 -1.09 -0.57
C TRP A 23 -21.67 -1.48 0.74
N ALA A 24 -21.08 -2.40 1.48
CA ALA A 24 -21.55 -2.81 2.81
C ALA A 24 -21.02 -1.86 3.90
N ASN A 25 -21.70 -1.83 5.05
CA ASN A 25 -21.15 -1.17 6.24
C ASN A 25 -19.96 -1.99 6.78
N SER A 26 -18.92 -1.30 7.25
CA SER A 26 -17.90 -1.91 8.11
C SER A 26 -18.57 -2.42 9.38
N ALA A 27 -18.22 -3.64 9.81
CA ALA A 27 -18.86 -4.28 10.96
C ALA A 27 -18.42 -3.70 12.31
N ALA A 28 -17.26 -3.02 12.37
CA ALA A 28 -16.76 -2.36 13.56
C ALA A 28 -16.17 -0.98 13.25
N ALA A 29 -16.02 -0.17 14.30
CA ALA A 29 -15.32 1.11 14.25
C ALA A 29 -13.84 0.92 13.95
N PHE A 30 -13.22 1.85 13.21
CA PHE A 30 -11.80 1.81 12.88
C PHE A 30 -10.87 1.96 14.09
N THR A 31 -11.39 2.39 15.24
CA THR A 31 -10.66 2.42 16.52
C THR A 31 -10.55 1.04 17.16
N ALA A 32 -11.41 0.08 16.79
CA ALA A 32 -11.33 -1.29 17.26
C ALA A 32 -10.11 -1.99 16.66
N ASN A 33 -9.52 -2.96 17.37
CA ASN A 33 -8.38 -3.73 16.88
C ASN A 33 -8.77 -4.91 15.97
N ALA A 34 -10.07 -5.13 15.74
CA ALA A 34 -10.61 -6.23 14.96
C ALA A 34 -12.03 -5.90 14.46
N GLY A 35 -12.60 -6.80 13.65
CA GLY A 35 -13.98 -6.67 13.17
C GLY A 35 -14.16 -5.71 11.99
N HIS A 36 -13.07 -5.15 11.45
CA HIS A 36 -13.09 -4.38 10.22
C HIS A 36 -11.85 -4.66 9.36
N SER A 37 -11.94 -4.30 8.08
CA SER A 37 -10.95 -4.63 7.07
C SER A 37 -9.59 -3.99 7.25
N PHE A 38 -9.51 -2.77 7.82
CA PHE A 38 -8.21 -2.14 8.08
C PHE A 38 -7.39 -2.95 9.08
N ALA A 39 -7.96 -3.28 10.23
CA ALA A 39 -7.31 -4.08 11.26
C ALA A 39 -6.94 -5.47 10.69
N LYS A 40 -7.86 -6.10 9.95
CA LYS A 40 -7.58 -7.40 9.31
C LYS A 40 -6.42 -7.32 8.31
N THR A 41 -6.35 -6.27 7.50
CA THR A 41 -5.31 -6.10 6.48
C THR A 41 -3.92 -5.95 7.10
N VAL A 42 -3.83 -5.36 8.29
CA VAL A 42 -2.55 -5.10 8.98
C VAL A 42 -2.29 -6.06 10.14
N GLU A 43 -3.10 -7.10 10.33
CA GLU A 43 -3.03 -7.97 11.53
C GLU A 43 -1.64 -8.59 11.74
N HIS A 44 -0.98 -9.02 10.65
CA HIS A 44 0.37 -9.59 10.67
C HIS A 44 1.48 -8.54 10.52
N VAL A 45 1.11 -7.27 10.30
CA VAL A 45 2.01 -6.12 10.33
C VAL A 45 2.17 -5.60 11.77
N VAL A 46 1.08 -5.63 12.54
CA VAL A 46 1.04 -5.24 13.96
C VAL A 46 1.37 -6.41 14.90
N GLY A 47 1.07 -7.64 14.47
CA GLY A 47 1.37 -8.87 15.20
C GLY A 47 2.66 -9.55 14.75
N ASN A 48 2.98 -10.65 15.43
CA ASN A 48 4.10 -11.51 15.08
C ASN A 48 3.60 -12.77 14.37
N ASP A 49 3.89 -12.89 13.08
CA ASP A 49 3.77 -14.12 12.31
C ASP A 49 5.11 -14.40 11.65
N ALA A 50 5.65 -15.60 11.86
CA ALA A 50 6.98 -15.96 11.37
C ALA A 50 7.02 -16.05 9.83
N SER A 51 5.90 -16.43 9.22
CA SER A 51 5.76 -16.63 7.78
C SER A 51 5.41 -15.36 7.01
N VAL A 52 5.06 -14.27 7.69
CA VAL A 52 4.69 -13.01 7.04
C VAL A 52 5.83 -12.02 7.12
N LYS A 53 6.18 -11.44 5.96
CA LYS A 53 7.15 -10.35 5.82
C LYS A 53 6.51 -9.18 5.08
N PHE A 54 7.00 -7.97 5.35
CA PHE A 54 6.42 -6.78 4.75
C PHE A 54 7.40 -5.61 4.64
N LEU A 55 7.08 -4.74 3.69
CA LEU A 55 7.66 -3.42 3.51
C LEU A 55 6.55 -2.39 3.69
N ALA A 56 6.74 -1.45 4.63
CA ALA A 56 5.79 -0.38 4.90
C ALA A 56 6.39 0.98 4.52
N TYR A 57 5.60 1.77 3.80
CA TYR A 57 6.01 3.09 3.32
C TYR A 57 4.94 4.15 3.61
N ASN A 58 5.36 5.34 4.02
CA ASN A 58 4.45 6.44 4.35
C ASN A 58 5.24 7.76 4.29
N ASN A 59 4.65 8.81 3.71
CA ASN A 59 5.27 10.14 3.72
C ASN A 59 5.14 10.88 5.07
N MET A 60 4.33 10.34 5.98
CA MET A 60 4.19 10.77 7.38
C MET A 60 4.19 9.51 8.25
N PRO A 61 5.36 8.86 8.44
CA PRO A 61 5.44 7.63 9.21
C PRO A 61 5.03 7.83 10.69
N PRO A 62 4.55 6.78 11.36
CA PRO A 62 4.38 6.81 12.81
C PRO A 62 5.72 7.05 13.52
N ALA A 63 5.67 7.79 14.63
CA ALA A 63 6.80 8.06 15.53
C ALA A 63 8.03 8.81 14.95
N ILE A 64 8.03 9.19 13.67
CA ILE A 64 9.11 10.01 13.08
C ILE A 64 8.53 11.37 12.69
N SER A 65 8.85 12.40 13.48
CA SER A 65 8.51 13.78 13.16
C SER A 65 9.49 14.37 12.15
N ASN A 66 9.06 15.41 11.42
CA ASN A 66 9.89 16.21 10.50
C ASN A 66 10.45 15.50 9.25
N VAL A 67 9.96 14.30 8.91
CA VAL A 67 10.25 13.72 7.59
C VAL A 67 9.53 14.51 6.51
N ARG A 68 10.28 15.21 5.67
CA ARG A 68 9.77 15.84 4.44
C ARG A 68 10.11 14.96 3.25
N THR A 69 9.22 14.03 2.93
CA THR A 69 9.24 13.38 1.61
C THR A 69 8.43 14.21 0.64
N LYS A 70 8.83 14.24 -0.63
CA LYS A 70 8.05 14.90 -1.68
C LYS A 70 7.01 13.98 -2.31
N SER A 71 6.96 12.72 -1.84
CA SER A 71 5.89 11.76 -2.12
C SER A 71 4.68 12.02 -1.24
N ASN A 72 3.50 11.64 -1.73
CA ASN A 72 2.29 11.51 -0.91
C ASN A 72 1.84 10.05 -0.75
N SER A 73 2.63 9.11 -1.29
CA SER A 73 2.27 7.69 -1.32
C SER A 73 2.41 7.05 0.05
N LYS A 74 1.46 6.18 0.39
CA LYS A 74 1.44 5.39 1.62
C LYS A 74 0.89 4.00 1.34
N GLY A 75 1.39 2.99 2.02
CA GLY A 75 1.00 1.62 1.78
C GLY A 75 1.95 0.59 2.35
N ILE A 76 1.64 -0.66 2.04
CA ILE A 76 2.32 -1.84 2.57
C ILE A 76 2.39 -2.88 1.45
N ILE A 77 3.54 -3.50 1.27
CA ILE A 77 3.69 -4.76 0.54
C ILE A 77 3.83 -5.85 1.60
N ILE A 78 2.97 -6.85 1.57
CA ILE A 78 2.97 -7.99 2.50
C ILE A 78 3.15 -9.25 1.66
N LEU A 79 3.99 -10.19 2.08
CA LEU A 79 4.13 -11.50 1.46
C LEU A 79 4.21 -12.62 2.50
N SER A 80 3.94 -13.84 2.05
CA SER A 80 4.11 -15.06 2.82
C SER A 80 5.34 -15.82 2.33
N THR A 81 6.24 -16.21 3.23
CA THR A 81 7.37 -17.09 2.90
C THR A 81 6.99 -18.57 2.84
N ALA A 82 5.71 -18.91 3.04
CA ALA A 82 5.20 -20.28 3.05
C ALA A 82 4.49 -20.68 1.75
N ALA A 83 4.12 -19.70 0.92
CA ALA A 83 3.44 -19.90 -0.36
C ALA A 83 3.56 -18.63 -1.20
N ASP A 84 3.56 -18.75 -2.54
CA ASP A 84 3.56 -17.61 -3.47
C ASP A 84 2.33 -16.72 -3.27
N SER A 85 2.35 -15.81 -2.32
CA SER A 85 1.16 -15.08 -1.89
C SER A 85 1.55 -13.75 -1.30
N ALA A 86 1.11 -12.67 -1.97
CA ALA A 86 1.36 -11.32 -1.54
C ALA A 86 0.09 -10.47 -1.56
N ALA A 87 0.14 -9.37 -0.83
CA ALA A 87 -0.86 -8.32 -0.87
C ALA A 87 -0.18 -6.96 -1.02
N TRP A 88 -0.74 -6.12 -1.88
CA TRP A 88 -0.37 -4.71 -1.97
C TRP A 88 -1.51 -3.84 -1.44
N VAL A 89 -1.18 -3.06 -0.41
CA VAL A 89 -2.10 -2.19 0.28
C VAL A 89 -1.72 -0.74 -0.02
N VAL A 90 -2.69 0.04 -0.48
CA VAL A 90 -2.55 1.48 -0.70
C VAL A 90 -3.58 2.19 0.18
N HIS A 91 -3.15 3.21 0.93
CA HIS A 91 -4.06 3.96 1.79
C HIS A 91 -3.72 5.46 1.83
N THR A 92 -4.60 6.25 2.44
CA THR A 92 -4.41 7.70 2.62
C THR A 92 -4.06 8.14 4.05
N ILE A 93 -4.02 7.19 5.00
CA ILE A 93 -3.90 7.43 6.45
C ILE A 93 -2.44 7.79 6.85
N PRO A 94 -2.15 9.02 7.30
CA PRO A 94 -0.88 9.39 7.94
C PRO A 94 -0.65 8.62 9.24
N GLY A 95 0.60 8.35 9.61
CA GLY A 95 0.95 7.72 10.88
C GLY A 95 0.48 6.28 11.04
N PHE A 96 0.13 5.59 9.94
CA PHE A 96 -0.44 4.25 9.95
C PHE A 96 0.19 3.33 8.89
N PRO A 97 0.26 2.01 9.15
CA PRO A 97 0.21 1.40 10.47
C PRO A 97 1.53 1.64 11.21
N THR A 98 1.57 1.38 12.52
CA THR A 98 2.84 1.28 13.24
C THR A 98 3.33 -0.16 13.17
N ALA A 99 4.42 -0.40 12.43
CA ALA A 99 4.99 -1.73 12.26
C ALA A 99 5.39 -2.35 13.61
N LYS A 100 5.06 -3.64 13.81
CA LYS A 100 5.39 -4.43 15.01
C LYS A 100 4.95 -3.80 16.34
N THR A 101 3.92 -2.96 16.28
CA THR A 101 3.27 -2.35 17.44
C THR A 101 1.79 -2.73 17.39
N PRO A 102 1.13 -3.01 18.53
CA PRO A 102 -0.31 -3.29 18.56
C PRO A 102 -1.12 -2.27 17.76
N TYR A 103 -2.22 -2.74 17.18
CA TYR A 103 -3.10 -1.90 16.36
C TYR A 103 -3.48 -0.61 17.09
N ALA A 104 -3.23 0.51 16.44
CA ALA A 104 -3.59 1.84 16.92
C ALA A 104 -4.08 2.69 15.76
N TRP A 105 -5.33 3.12 15.85
CA TRP A 105 -5.89 4.10 14.92
C TRP A 105 -5.38 5.51 15.26
N PRO A 106 -4.83 6.27 14.30
CA PRO A 106 -4.42 7.64 14.56
C PRO A 106 -5.63 8.55 14.84
N ALA A 107 -5.78 9.03 16.07
CA ALA A 107 -6.97 9.77 16.51
C ALA A 107 -7.27 11.03 15.66
N SER A 108 -6.24 11.71 15.15
CA SER A 108 -6.40 12.87 14.26
C SER A 108 -7.11 12.54 12.93
N GLU A 109 -7.10 11.28 12.53
CA GLU A 109 -7.63 10.81 11.26
C GLU A 109 -9.12 10.44 11.33
N THR A 110 -9.71 10.43 12.53
CA THR A 110 -11.17 10.30 12.69
C THR A 110 -11.93 11.45 12.03
N ALA A 111 -11.42 12.68 12.14
CA ALA A 111 -12.04 13.85 11.52
C ALA A 111 -11.94 13.85 9.98
N ARG A 112 -11.10 12.99 9.39
CA ARG A 112 -10.77 12.97 7.96
C ARG A 112 -11.37 11.77 7.24
N GLY A 113 -11.52 11.92 5.92
CA GLY A 113 -11.95 10.85 5.04
C GLY A 113 -10.75 10.04 4.54
N HIS A 114 -10.88 8.71 4.49
CA HIS A 114 -9.79 7.82 4.10
C HIS A 114 -10.23 6.73 3.12
N LEU A 115 -9.29 6.34 2.26
CA LEU A 115 -9.43 5.22 1.34
C LEU A 115 -8.36 4.19 1.67
N LEU A 116 -8.72 2.91 1.59
CA LEU A 116 -7.79 1.79 1.57
C LEU A 116 -8.17 0.84 0.43
N ILE A 117 -7.17 0.43 -0.34
CA ILE A 117 -7.28 -0.58 -1.38
C ILE A 117 -6.32 -1.70 -1.00
N CYS A 118 -6.81 -2.94 -0.95
CA CYS A 118 -6.01 -4.13 -0.73
C CYS A 118 -6.18 -5.07 -1.91
N LEU A 119 -5.07 -5.36 -2.60
CA LEU A 119 -4.98 -6.22 -3.77
C LEU A 119 -4.19 -7.47 -3.42
N SER A 120 -4.82 -8.64 -3.52
CA SER A 120 -4.12 -9.92 -3.49
C SER A 120 -3.39 -10.12 -4.82
N ILE A 121 -2.11 -10.46 -4.77
CA ILE A 121 -1.20 -10.57 -5.92
C ILE A 121 -0.27 -11.78 -5.75
N ALA A 122 0.30 -12.28 -6.85
CA ALA A 122 1.43 -13.19 -6.78
C ALA A 122 2.72 -12.39 -6.48
N GLU A 123 3.72 -13.02 -5.89
CA GLU A 123 4.99 -12.36 -5.55
C GLU A 123 5.72 -11.84 -6.79
N SER A 124 5.56 -12.52 -7.92
CA SER A 124 6.07 -12.05 -9.22
C SER A 124 5.63 -10.63 -9.61
N GLN A 125 4.51 -10.13 -9.06
CA GLN A 125 4.01 -8.78 -9.32
C GLN A 125 4.73 -7.70 -8.48
N ILE A 126 5.43 -8.09 -7.41
CA ILE A 126 6.06 -7.16 -6.46
C ILE A 126 7.10 -6.28 -7.17
N ASN A 127 7.92 -6.84 -8.06
CA ASN A 127 8.96 -6.06 -8.74
C ASN A 127 8.38 -4.94 -9.63
N ALA A 128 7.20 -5.15 -10.22
CA ALA A 128 6.51 -4.12 -11.00
C ALA A 128 5.97 -2.99 -10.10
N ILE A 129 5.45 -3.33 -8.92
CA ILE A 129 5.02 -2.36 -7.90
C ILE A 129 6.24 -1.59 -7.39
N ALA A 130 7.34 -2.28 -7.08
CA ALA A 130 8.57 -1.68 -6.61
C ALA A 130 9.13 -0.67 -7.61
N ALA A 131 9.07 -0.95 -8.91
CA ALA A 131 9.47 0.01 -9.95
C ALA A 131 8.64 1.30 -9.90
N SER A 132 7.33 1.19 -9.65
CA SER A 132 6.43 2.33 -9.47
C SER A 132 6.73 3.10 -8.18
N LEU A 133 7.00 2.40 -7.08
CA LEU A 133 7.35 3.01 -5.80
C LEU A 133 8.69 3.74 -5.86
N LEU A 134 9.70 3.14 -6.51
CA LEU A 134 11.01 3.73 -6.74
C LEU A 134 10.90 5.10 -7.43
N LEU A 135 9.95 5.24 -8.36
CA LEU A 135 9.72 6.51 -9.07
C LEU A 135 9.04 7.57 -8.19
N VAL A 136 8.07 7.19 -7.35
CA VAL A 136 7.36 8.14 -6.48
C VAL A 136 8.07 8.40 -5.16
N GLN A 137 9.18 7.70 -4.89
CA GLN A 137 10.11 7.91 -3.78
C GLN A 137 9.41 8.07 -2.41
N PRO A 138 8.56 7.12 -1.99
CA PRO A 138 7.99 7.18 -0.65
C PRO A 138 9.08 6.88 0.38
N MET A 139 8.90 7.33 1.62
CA MET A 139 9.79 6.92 2.69
C MET A 139 9.35 5.55 3.23
N ILE A 140 10.28 4.60 3.18
CA ILE A 140 10.15 3.26 3.75
C ILE A 140 10.52 3.38 5.23
N HIS A 141 9.59 3.06 6.13
CA HIS A 141 9.83 3.11 7.58
C HIS A 141 10.03 1.73 8.20
N TYR A 142 9.72 0.67 7.46
CA TYR A 142 9.95 -0.70 7.88
C TYR A 142 10.11 -1.60 6.67
N ASN A 143 11.06 -2.54 6.75
CA ASN A 143 11.23 -3.60 5.76
C ASN A 143 11.89 -4.80 6.44
N ASP A 144 11.19 -5.93 6.50
CA ASP A 144 11.74 -7.23 6.93
C ASP A 144 11.68 -8.30 5.84
N ILE A 145 11.35 -7.93 4.59
CA ILE A 145 11.36 -8.86 3.46
C ILE A 145 12.79 -9.30 3.16
N PRO A 146 13.12 -10.59 3.29
CA PRO A 146 14.47 -11.07 3.07
C PRO A 146 14.81 -11.14 1.58
N GLU A 147 16.10 -11.08 1.27
CA GLU A 147 16.59 -11.10 -0.11
C GLU A 147 16.22 -12.39 -0.87
N SER A 148 16.04 -13.51 -0.16
CA SER A 148 15.62 -14.79 -0.76
C SER A 148 14.26 -14.71 -1.46
N GLU A 149 13.31 -13.97 -0.90
CA GLU A 149 11.96 -13.78 -1.47
C GLU A 149 11.94 -12.79 -2.63
N THR A 150 13.00 -11.98 -2.74
CA THR A 150 13.11 -10.92 -3.74
C THR A 150 14.22 -11.20 -4.74
N ALA A 151 14.69 -12.44 -4.79
CA ALA A 151 15.62 -12.92 -5.79
C ALA A 151 15.05 -12.65 -7.20
N GLY A 152 15.83 -11.97 -8.05
CA GLY A 152 15.38 -11.57 -9.38
C GLY A 152 14.45 -10.35 -9.42
N MET A 153 14.27 -9.62 -8.31
CA MET A 153 13.49 -8.39 -8.23
C MET A 153 14.39 -7.13 -8.13
N PRO A 154 15.07 -6.71 -9.21
CA PRO A 154 16.05 -5.63 -9.16
C PRO A 154 15.46 -4.27 -8.74
N TYR A 155 14.18 -4.00 -9.04
CA TYR A 155 13.56 -2.74 -8.60
C TYR A 155 13.22 -2.77 -7.11
N PHE A 156 12.86 -3.95 -6.57
CA PHE A 156 12.67 -4.09 -5.13
C PHE A 156 13.98 -3.86 -4.39
N LYS A 157 15.08 -4.47 -4.84
CA LYS A 157 16.41 -4.23 -4.26
C LYS A 157 16.76 -2.74 -4.23
N LYS A 158 16.61 -2.05 -5.37
CA LYS A 158 16.84 -0.59 -5.46
C LYS A 158 15.94 0.21 -4.51
N LEU A 159 14.68 -0.18 -4.38
CA LEU A 159 13.73 0.46 -3.48
C LEU A 159 14.15 0.27 -2.01
N ALA A 160 14.48 -0.95 -1.61
CA ALA A 160 14.93 -1.28 -0.25
C ALA A 160 16.24 -0.58 0.13
N GLU A 161 17.14 -0.38 -0.83
CA GLU A 161 18.39 0.38 -0.67
C GLU A 161 18.18 1.92 -0.71
N GLY A 162 16.95 2.40 -0.92
CA GLY A 162 16.65 3.84 -0.97
C GLY A 162 17.20 4.55 -2.21
N GLN A 163 17.48 3.82 -3.30
CA GLN A 163 17.93 4.43 -4.55
C GLN A 163 16.84 5.31 -5.17
N THR A 164 17.24 6.33 -5.93
CA THR A 164 16.31 7.24 -6.60
C THR A 164 16.61 7.33 -8.10
N PRO A 165 15.60 7.25 -8.98
CA PRO A 165 15.81 7.48 -10.41
C PRO A 165 16.18 8.94 -10.65
N THR A 166 17.37 9.18 -11.20
CA THR A 166 17.88 10.53 -11.49
C THR A 166 17.72 10.93 -12.96
N MET A 167 17.43 9.95 -13.84
CA MET A 167 17.26 10.16 -15.28
C MET A 167 15.79 9.97 -15.70
N PRO A 168 15.35 10.67 -16.77
CA PRO A 168 14.03 10.46 -17.35
C PRO A 168 13.87 9.03 -17.90
N PRO A 169 12.63 8.54 -18.04
CA PRO A 169 11.36 9.26 -17.87
C PRO A 169 10.93 9.43 -16.40
N PHE A 170 10.33 10.59 -16.08
CA PHE A 170 9.83 10.95 -14.74
C PHE A 170 8.36 10.55 -14.49
N THR A 171 7.78 9.79 -15.41
CA THR A 171 6.45 9.20 -15.33
C THR A 171 6.51 7.77 -15.79
N SER A 172 5.70 6.89 -15.21
CA SER A 172 5.60 5.51 -15.68
C SER A 172 4.18 4.99 -15.60
N ARG A 173 3.83 4.10 -16.54
CA ARG A 173 2.69 3.20 -16.45
C ARG A 173 3.23 1.78 -16.25
N ARG A 174 2.77 1.11 -15.19
CA ARG A 174 2.99 -0.32 -14.96
C ARG A 174 1.65 -1.03 -14.92
N THR A 175 1.67 -2.32 -15.23
CA THR A 175 0.49 -3.17 -15.20
C THR A 175 0.80 -4.36 -14.31
N ILE A 176 -0.11 -4.66 -13.39
CA ILE A 176 -0.10 -5.88 -12.58
C ILE A 176 -1.43 -6.61 -12.73
N ARG A 177 -1.48 -7.86 -12.28
CA ARG A 177 -2.74 -8.62 -12.16
C ARG A 177 -2.95 -9.08 -10.72
N THR A 178 -4.19 -9.03 -10.26
CA THR A 178 -4.56 -9.66 -8.99
C THR A 178 -4.46 -11.17 -9.10
N LYS A 179 -4.13 -11.82 -7.98
CA LYS A 179 -4.10 -13.28 -7.89
C LYS A 179 -5.52 -13.79 -7.71
N ASP A 180 -6.11 -14.23 -8.82
CA ASP A 180 -7.40 -14.91 -8.88
C ASP A 180 -7.37 -15.89 -10.06
N ALA A 181 -7.75 -17.15 -9.83
CA ALA A 181 -7.67 -18.21 -10.84
C ALA A 181 -8.78 -18.13 -11.90
N GLY A 182 -9.94 -17.55 -11.57
CA GLY A 182 -11.10 -17.49 -12.47
C GLY A 182 -11.30 -16.13 -13.14
N ALA A 183 -10.97 -15.04 -12.44
CA ALA A 183 -11.20 -13.68 -12.89
C ALA A 183 -10.13 -12.70 -12.38
N PRO A 184 -8.87 -12.77 -12.86
CA PRO A 184 -7.83 -11.83 -12.48
C PRO A 184 -8.18 -10.41 -12.96
N VAL A 185 -8.08 -9.44 -12.05
CA VAL A 185 -8.28 -8.03 -12.34
C VAL A 185 -6.97 -7.42 -12.80
N THR A 186 -6.98 -6.77 -13.96
CA THR A 186 -5.84 -5.98 -14.45
C THR A 186 -5.82 -4.62 -13.77
N VAL A 187 -4.68 -4.25 -13.18
CA VAL A 187 -4.49 -2.98 -12.48
C VAL A 187 -3.39 -2.19 -13.16
N HIS A 188 -3.70 -0.96 -13.55
CA HIS A 188 -2.73 -0.03 -14.10
C HIS A 188 -2.25 0.94 -13.02
N ILE A 189 -0.94 0.99 -12.82
CA ILE A 189 -0.27 1.85 -11.87
C ILE A 189 0.36 3.00 -12.63
N TYR A 190 -0.11 4.21 -12.35
CA TYR A 190 0.44 5.44 -12.90
C TYR A 190 1.27 6.13 -11.83
N SER A 191 2.52 6.41 -12.15
CA SER A 191 3.49 6.96 -11.21
C SER A 191 4.15 8.19 -11.82
N LYS A 192 4.47 9.16 -10.96
CA LYS A 192 5.09 10.43 -11.31
C LYS A 192 6.13 10.77 -10.24
N SER A 193 7.35 11.12 -10.63
CA SER A 193 8.36 11.63 -9.70
C SER A 193 8.17 13.13 -9.43
N GLU A 194 8.90 13.65 -8.43
CA GLU A 194 8.94 15.08 -8.15
C GLU A 194 9.34 15.90 -9.39
N SER A 195 10.39 15.47 -10.10
CA SER A 195 10.97 16.19 -11.24
C SER A 195 10.06 16.28 -12.46
N SER A 196 8.93 15.56 -12.47
CA SER A 196 7.98 15.62 -13.58
C SER A 196 7.19 16.93 -13.55
N LYS A 197 7.23 17.66 -14.68
CA LYS A 197 6.53 18.94 -14.88
C LYS A 197 5.04 18.77 -15.23
N TYR A 198 4.54 17.54 -15.36
CA TYR A 198 3.15 17.27 -15.77
C TYR A 198 2.14 17.48 -14.63
N GLY A 199 1.00 18.13 -14.92
CA GLY A 199 -0.10 18.34 -13.96
C GLY A 199 -0.73 17.03 -13.46
N LYS A 200 -1.32 17.04 -12.26
CA LYS A 200 -1.74 15.84 -11.49
C LYS A 200 -2.67 14.86 -12.21
N HIS A 201 -3.46 15.26 -13.21
CA HIS A 201 -4.48 14.39 -13.84
C HIS A 201 -4.52 14.38 -15.38
N LYS A 202 -4.39 15.53 -16.08
CA LYS A 202 -4.69 15.61 -17.52
C LYS A 202 -3.73 14.86 -18.47
N GLN A 203 -2.58 14.39 -18.00
CA GLN A 203 -1.55 13.82 -18.89
C GLN A 203 -1.07 12.40 -18.53
N LEU A 204 -1.52 11.83 -17.40
CA LEU A 204 -1.19 10.43 -17.05
C LEU A 204 -1.96 9.41 -17.91
N HIS A 205 -3.06 9.83 -18.56
CA HIS A 205 -3.88 8.99 -19.43
C HIS A 205 -3.45 9.00 -20.91
N LYS A 206 -2.39 9.75 -21.28
CA LYS A 206 -1.90 9.85 -22.67
C LYS A 206 -0.85 8.77 -23.03
N PHE A 207 -0.74 7.71 -22.22
CA PHE A 207 0.13 6.56 -22.46
C PHE A 207 -0.69 5.33 -22.85
#